data_AF-B9AFF6-F1
#
_entry.id   AF-B9AFF6-F1
#
_cell.length_a   1.000
_cell.length_b   1.000
_cell.length_c   1.000
_cell.angle_alpha   90.00
_cell.angle_beta   90.00
_cell.angle_gamma   90.00
#
_symmetry.space_group_name_H-M   'P 1'
#
loop_
_entity.id
_entity.type
_entity.pdbx_description
1 polymer ?
#
loop_
_entity_poly.entity_id
_entity_poly.type
_entity_poly.pdbx_seq_one_letter_code
_entity_poly.pdbx_strand_id
1 'polypeptide(L)'
;MDNKNVIIIILAIVLVVIAVGCLYFVSMHTAGDNNHVNETNITNNVTNVSQEDNQISTSSDNSGKSYSSQKEYDDWQEDYETGEYDEHGNPIYRSVFSTSGGQYNPGIYESYWSSSGPISEERIG
;
A
#
# COMPACT_ATOMS: atom_id res chain seq x y z
N MET A 1 40.58 -29.08 36.00
CA MET A 1 40.36 -29.26 34.55
C MET A 1 41.60 -28.74 33.84
N ASP A 2 42.19 -29.53 32.97
CA ASP A 2 43.37 -29.10 32.23
C ASP A 2 43.03 -27.92 31.32
N ASN A 3 43.97 -27.00 31.14
CA ASN A 3 43.78 -25.81 30.31
C ASN A 3 43.31 -26.17 28.89
N LYS A 4 43.72 -27.34 28.38
CA LYS A 4 43.26 -27.89 27.10
C LYS A 4 41.75 -28.20 27.10
N ASN A 5 41.22 -28.74 28.19
CA ASN A 5 39.79 -29.02 28.33
C ASN A 5 38.98 -27.73 28.51
N VAL A 6 39.54 -26.72 29.18
CA VAL A 6 38.89 -25.40 29.33
C VAL A 6 38.77 -24.69 27.97
N ILE A 7 39.81 -24.73 27.15
CA ILE A 7 39.78 -24.14 25.78
C ILE A 7 38.74 -24.84 24.90
N ILE A 8 38.66 -26.16 24.97
CA ILE A 8 37.68 -26.95 24.20
C ILE A 8 36.24 -26.58 24.60
N ILE A 9 35.99 -26.37 25.90
CA ILE A 9 34.67 -25.99 26.41
C ILE A 9 34.28 -24.58 25.95
N ILE A 10 35.20 -23.62 25.98
CA ILE A 10 34.94 -22.24 25.51
C ILE A 10 34.60 -22.23 24.01
N LEU A 11 35.36 -22.98 23.20
CA LEU A 11 35.09 -23.10 21.76
C LEU A 11 33.72 -23.73 21.47
N ALA A 12 33.31 -24.74 22.25
CA ALA A 12 32.00 -25.36 22.10
C ALA A 12 30.87 -24.38 22.42
N ILE A 13 31.00 -23.56 23.46
CA ILE A 13 29.98 -22.56 23.82
C ILE A 13 29.84 -21.50 22.72
N VAL A 14 30.96 -21.00 22.17
CA VAL A 14 30.94 -20.01 21.08
C VAL A 14 30.22 -20.55 19.84
N LEU A 15 30.48 -21.81 19.46
CA LEU A 15 29.79 -22.46 18.34
C LEU A 15 28.28 -22.57 18.55
N VAL A 16 27.84 -22.91 19.76
CA VAL A 16 26.41 -23.01 20.09
C VAL A 16 25.72 -21.65 19.99
N VAL A 17 26.35 -20.57 20.46
CA VAL A 17 25.80 -19.20 20.38
C VAL A 17 25.65 -18.75 18.93
N ILE A 18 26.63 -19.02 18.08
CA ILE A 18 26.56 -18.68 16.64
C ILE A 18 25.43 -19.46 15.95
N ALA A 19 25.31 -20.77 16.21
CA ALA A 19 24.26 -21.59 15.60
C ALA A 19 22.84 -21.11 15.98
N VAL A 20 22.61 -20.76 17.25
CA VAL A 20 21.32 -20.22 17.72
C VAL A 20 21.05 -18.83 17.13
N GLY A 21 22.05 -17.95 17.07
CA GLY A 21 21.91 -16.62 16.46
C GLY A 21 21.61 -16.67 14.96
N CYS A 22 22.24 -17.58 14.22
CA CYS A 22 21.96 -17.79 12.80
C CYS A 22 20.53 -18.33 12.57
N LEU A 23 20.03 -19.22 13.44
CA LEU A 23 18.66 -19.75 13.33
C LEU A 23 17.60 -18.66 13.60
N TYR A 24 17.89 -17.72 14.50
CA TYR A 24 17.02 -16.58 14.79
C TYR A 24 16.91 -15.63 13.57
N PHE A 25 18.02 -15.39 12.88
CA PHE A 25 18.05 -14.53 11.68
C PHE A 25 17.35 -15.16 10.47
N VAL A 26 17.46 -16.47 10.25
CA VAL A 26 16.77 -17.16 9.13
C VAL A 26 15.25 -17.24 9.37
N SER A 27 14.81 -17.25 10.64
CA SER A 27 13.39 -17.26 10.99
C SER A 27 12.70 -15.90 10.81
N MET A 28 13.47 -14.83 10.59
CA MET A 28 12.97 -13.50 10.25
C MET A 28 12.92 -13.31 8.73
N HIS A 29 12.37 -14.28 8.01
CA HIS A 29 11.94 -14.11 6.62
C HIS A 29 10.42 -13.97 6.61
N THR A 30 9.92 -12.83 7.06
CA THR A 30 8.53 -12.42 6.80
C THR A 30 8.49 -10.90 6.71
N ALA A 31 9.00 -10.36 5.61
CA ALA A 31 8.28 -9.30 4.94
C ALA A 31 7.77 -9.97 3.66
N GLY A 32 6.56 -10.54 3.78
CA GLY A 32 5.86 -11.09 2.62
C GLY A 32 5.63 -9.99 1.60
N ASP A 33 5.58 -10.38 0.34
CA ASP A 33 5.19 -9.52 -0.77
C ASP A 33 3.94 -8.71 -0.39
N ASN A 34 4.07 -7.39 -0.29
CA ASN A 34 2.95 -6.48 -0.07
C ASN A 34 2.09 -6.28 -1.34
N ASN A 35 2.08 -7.24 -2.28
CA ASN A 35 1.15 -7.22 -3.39
C ASN A 35 -0.12 -7.99 -3.01
N HIS A 36 -0.83 -7.50 -2.00
CA HIS A 36 -2.24 -7.84 -1.87
C HIS A 36 -2.98 -7.00 -2.91
N VAL A 37 -3.03 -7.50 -4.14
CA VAL A 37 -3.97 -7.05 -5.15
C VAL A 37 -5.33 -7.03 -4.47
N ASN A 38 -5.88 -5.84 -4.26
CA ASN A 38 -7.21 -5.66 -3.72
C ASN A 38 -8.21 -6.17 -4.77
N GLU A 39 -8.39 -7.48 -4.85
CA GLU A 39 -9.51 -8.11 -5.53
C GLU A 39 -10.78 -7.83 -4.71
N THR A 40 -11.24 -6.59 -4.75
CA THR A 40 -12.66 -6.32 -4.58
C THR A 40 -13.36 -6.98 -5.75
N ASN A 41 -13.85 -8.20 -5.48
CA ASN A 41 -14.73 -8.96 -6.33
C ASN A 41 -16.02 -8.15 -6.55
N ILE A 42 -16.01 -7.25 -7.54
CA ILE A 42 -17.20 -6.53 -7.98
C ILE A 42 -18.08 -7.55 -8.69
N THR A 43 -18.96 -8.19 -7.92
CA THR A 43 -20.16 -8.84 -8.46
C THR A 43 -21.10 -7.73 -8.95
N ASN A 44 -20.76 -7.11 -10.09
CA ASN A 44 -21.74 -6.35 -10.87
C ASN A 44 -22.33 -7.30 -11.91
N ASN A 45 -23.47 -7.88 -11.51
CA ASN A 45 -24.59 -8.26 -12.36
C ASN A 45 -24.26 -8.42 -13.86
N VAL A 46 -23.79 -9.60 -14.24
CA VAL A 46 -23.88 -10.10 -15.62
C VAL A 46 -25.36 -10.22 -15.96
N THR A 47 -25.94 -9.20 -16.58
CA THR A 47 -27.11 -9.36 -17.44
C THR A 47 -27.09 -8.25 -18.50
N ASN A 48 -26.95 -8.71 -19.75
CA ASN A 48 -27.09 -8.01 -21.03
C ASN A 48 -25.80 -7.49 -21.70
N VAL A 49 -24.93 -8.43 -22.08
CA VAL A 49 -24.37 -8.41 -23.44
C VAL A 49 -25.10 -9.48 -24.25
N SER A 50 -26.08 -9.07 -25.04
CA SER A 50 -26.44 -9.79 -26.26
C SER A 50 -26.58 -8.74 -27.35
N GLN A 51 -25.71 -8.87 -28.34
CA GLN A 51 -25.67 -8.05 -29.54
C GLN A 51 -26.99 -8.23 -30.30
N GLU A 52 -27.70 -7.14 -30.59
CA GLU A 52 -28.48 -7.05 -31.82
C GLU A 52 -28.27 -5.68 -32.47
N ASP A 53 -27.97 -5.79 -33.75
CA ASP A 53 -27.67 -4.77 -34.74
C ASP A 53 -28.92 -3.93 -35.09
N ASN A 54 -28.71 -2.73 -35.65
CA ASN A 54 -29.69 -1.83 -36.30
C ASN A 54 -30.78 -1.14 -35.44
N GLN A 55 -30.62 0.17 -35.23
CA GLN A 55 -31.42 1.19 -35.94
C GLN A 55 -30.91 2.63 -35.73
N ILE A 56 -31.03 3.40 -36.80
CA ILE A 56 -30.61 4.79 -36.99
C ILE A 56 -31.63 5.80 -36.42
N SER A 57 -31.09 6.94 -35.95
CA SER A 57 -31.70 8.28 -35.77
C SER A 57 -32.72 8.51 -34.65
N THR A 58 -32.30 9.35 -33.69
CA THR A 58 -32.90 10.70 -33.56
C THR A 58 -31.82 11.71 -33.15
N SER A 59 -31.69 12.71 -33.99
CA SER A 59 -30.96 13.97 -33.84
C SER A 59 -31.21 14.68 -32.51
N SER A 60 -30.16 15.28 -31.95
CA SER A 60 -30.17 16.70 -31.57
C SER A 60 -28.73 17.15 -31.38
N ASP A 61 -28.19 17.80 -32.41
CA ASP A 61 -27.07 18.70 -32.25
C ASP A 61 -27.44 19.73 -31.18
N ASN A 62 -26.70 19.75 -30.06
CA ASN A 62 -26.45 21.04 -29.43
C ASN A 62 -25.02 21.16 -28.93
N SER A 63 -24.31 21.95 -29.73
CA SER A 63 -23.12 22.72 -29.47
C SER A 63 -22.74 22.93 -27.99
N GLY A 64 -21.51 22.54 -27.70
CA GLY A 64 -20.84 22.85 -26.44
C GLY A 64 -19.49 22.19 -26.39
N LYS A 65 -18.59 22.50 -27.34
CA LYS A 65 -17.16 22.19 -27.20
C LYS A 65 -16.62 22.97 -26.00
N SER A 66 -16.85 22.45 -24.80
CA SER A 66 -16.05 22.81 -23.64
C SER A 66 -14.89 21.83 -23.61
N TYR A 67 -13.81 22.18 -24.30
CA TYR A 67 -12.50 21.63 -23.94
C TYR A 67 -12.11 22.24 -22.59
N SER A 68 -12.84 21.88 -21.53
CA SER A 68 -12.24 21.84 -20.20
C SER A 68 -11.30 20.65 -20.28
N SER A 69 -10.02 20.91 -20.56
CA SER A 69 -8.97 19.94 -20.31
C SER A 69 -8.86 19.81 -18.79
N GLN A 70 -9.88 19.19 -18.20
CA GLN A 70 -9.88 18.83 -16.79
C GLN A 70 -8.79 17.79 -16.68
N LYS A 71 -7.77 18.07 -15.88
CA LYS A 71 -6.69 17.14 -15.62
C LYS A 71 -7.33 15.86 -15.07
N GLU A 72 -7.28 14.79 -15.86
CA GLU A 72 -7.74 13.48 -15.42
C GLU A 72 -6.70 12.94 -14.44
N TYR A 73 -7.17 12.52 -13.26
CA TYR A 73 -6.34 11.92 -12.22
C TYR A 73 -6.70 10.44 -12.18
N ASP A 74 -5.70 9.57 -12.24
CA ASP A 74 -5.88 8.14 -12.02
C ASP A 74 -5.87 7.85 -10.51
N ASP A 75 -6.61 6.83 -10.08
CA ASP A 75 -6.65 6.41 -8.67
C ASP A 75 -5.43 5.54 -8.34
N TRP A 76 -4.57 6.01 -7.42
CA TRP A 76 -3.43 5.26 -6.90
C TRP A 76 -3.04 5.74 -5.49
N GLN A 77 -2.32 4.91 -4.74
CA GLN A 77 -1.85 5.22 -3.40
C GLN A 77 -0.49 4.56 -3.14
N GLU A 78 0.39 5.29 -2.46
CA GLU A 78 1.71 4.84 -2.01
C GLU A 78 1.91 5.20 -0.54
N ASP A 79 2.30 4.23 0.28
CA ASP A 79 2.47 4.40 1.72
C ASP A 79 3.96 4.32 2.10
N TYR A 80 4.36 5.23 2.99
CA TYR A 80 5.74 5.40 3.44
C TYR A 80 5.81 5.39 4.97
N GLU A 81 6.76 4.67 5.53
CA GLU A 81 7.12 4.82 6.93
C GLU A 81 7.88 6.13 7.15
N THR A 82 7.46 6.91 8.14
CA THR A 82 8.13 8.18 8.48
C THR A 82 9.28 7.99 9.46
N GLY A 83 9.27 6.89 10.22
CA GLY A 83 10.16 6.67 11.37
C GLY A 83 9.73 7.42 12.63
N GLU A 84 8.61 8.15 12.59
CA GLU A 84 8.02 8.85 13.72
C GLU A 84 6.94 8.01 14.40
N TYR A 85 6.62 8.36 15.64
CA TYR A 85 5.63 7.67 16.46
C TYR A 85 4.67 8.69 17.08
N ASP A 86 3.40 8.32 17.20
CA ASP A 86 2.40 9.13 17.90
C ASP A 86 2.60 9.08 19.43
N GLU A 87 1.78 9.82 20.17
CA GLU A 87 1.82 9.89 21.64
C GLU A 87 1.57 8.55 22.35
N HIS A 88 1.00 7.58 21.64
CA HIS A 88 0.72 6.23 22.13
C HIS A 88 1.81 5.22 21.71
N GLY A 89 2.84 5.68 20.99
CA GLY A 89 3.93 4.84 20.51
C GLY A 89 3.59 4.04 19.25
N ASN A 90 2.57 4.43 18.48
CA ASN A 90 2.27 3.79 17.20
C ASN A 90 3.04 4.46 16.07
N PRO A 91 3.57 3.70 15.10
CA PRO A 91 4.27 4.27 13.95
C PRO A 91 3.35 5.17 13.13
N ILE A 92 3.89 6.29 12.67
CA ILE A 92 3.22 7.23 11.77
C ILE A 92 3.61 6.90 10.33
N TYR A 93 2.60 6.75 9.48
CA TYR A 93 2.74 6.53 8.05
C TYR A 93 2.37 7.79 7.28
N ARG A 94 3.00 7.96 6.13
CA ARG A 94 2.67 8.99 5.15
C ARG A 94 2.16 8.30 3.88
N SER A 95 0.92 8.57 3.50
CA SER A 95 0.33 8.12 2.25
C SER A 95 0.32 9.26 1.24
N VAL A 96 0.82 9.01 0.04
CA VAL A 96 0.60 9.88 -1.12
C VAL A 96 -0.37 9.18 -2.04
N PHE A 97 -1.49 9.81 -2.36
CA PHE A 97 -2.51 9.20 -3.20
C PHE A 97 -3.10 10.19 -4.19
N SER A 98 -3.45 9.69 -5.37
CA SER A 98 -4.20 10.41 -6.38
C SER A 98 -5.61 9.86 -6.42
N THR A 99 -6.58 10.75 -6.59
CA THR A 99 -7.97 10.37 -6.76
C THR A 99 -8.61 11.06 -7.96
N SER A 100 -9.35 10.28 -8.74
CA SER A 100 -10.21 10.72 -9.84
C SER A 100 -11.48 11.44 -9.36
N GLY A 101 -11.75 11.42 -8.04
CA GLY A 101 -12.89 12.04 -7.38
C GLY A 101 -13.73 11.05 -6.57
N GLY A 102 -14.76 11.55 -5.88
CA GLY A 102 -15.66 10.74 -5.06
C GLY A 102 -16.02 11.47 -3.78
N GLN A 103 -15.44 11.06 -2.65
CA GLN A 103 -15.48 11.84 -1.41
C GLN A 103 -14.54 13.06 -1.44
N TYR A 104 -13.50 13.00 -2.28
CA TYR A 104 -12.52 14.05 -2.48
C TYR A 104 -12.71 14.76 -3.83
N ASN A 105 -12.19 15.98 -3.92
CA ASN A 105 -12.00 16.61 -5.23
C ASN A 105 -10.87 15.88 -5.97
N PRO A 106 -10.95 15.74 -7.31
CA PRO A 106 -9.87 15.11 -8.07
C PRO A 106 -8.54 15.82 -7.83
N GLY A 107 -7.49 15.06 -7.51
CA GLY A 107 -6.23 15.63 -7.04
C GLY A 107 -5.28 14.62 -6.43
N ILE A 108 -4.06 15.07 -6.15
CA ILE A 108 -3.06 14.34 -5.39
C ILE A 108 -3.03 14.89 -3.97
N TYR A 109 -3.01 14.00 -3.00
CA TYR A 109 -3.06 14.27 -1.57
C TYR A 109 -1.89 13.60 -0.86
N GLU A 110 -1.42 14.24 0.20
CA GLU A 110 -0.51 13.67 1.19
C GLU A 110 -1.29 13.56 2.52
N SER A 111 -1.26 12.40 3.15
CA SER A 111 -1.94 12.12 4.41
C SER A 111 -1.01 11.46 5.41
N TYR A 112 -1.05 11.91 6.66
CA TYR A 112 -0.35 11.28 7.77
C TYR A 112 -1.36 10.58 8.67
N TRP A 113 -1.06 9.35 9.06
CA TRP A 113 -1.94 8.55 9.90
C TRP A 113 -1.15 7.56 10.77
N SER A 114 -1.76 7.13 11.87
CA SER A 114 -1.28 6.02 12.68
C SER A 114 -2.43 5.05 12.95
N SER A 115 -2.18 3.96 13.67
CA SER A 115 -3.26 3.07 14.14
C SER A 115 -4.26 3.77 15.07
N SER A 116 -3.91 4.95 15.61
CA SER A 116 -4.81 5.81 16.38
C SER A 116 -5.79 6.59 15.49
N GLY A 117 -5.53 6.69 14.18
CA GLY A 117 -6.38 7.38 13.22
C GLY A 117 -5.64 8.38 12.33
N PRO A 118 -6.37 9.17 11.53
CA PRO A 118 -5.80 10.20 10.68
C PRO A 118 -5.25 11.37 11.52
N ILE A 119 -4.09 11.88 11.13
CA ILE A 119 -3.38 12.97 11.81
C ILE A 119 -3.54 14.26 10.99
N SER A 120 -3.23 14.20 9.70
CA SER A 120 -3.38 15.33 8.79
C SER A 120 -3.56 14.85 7.36
N GLU A 121 -4.15 15.71 6.54
CA GLU A 121 -4.31 15.47 5.11
C GLU A 121 -4.26 16.81 4.37
N GLU A 122 -3.47 16.87 3.29
CA GLU A 122 -3.28 18.07 2.49
C GLU A 122 -3.30 17.73 1.00
N ARG A 123 -3.93 18.59 0.19
CA ARG A 123 -3.88 18.47 -1.26
C ARG A 123 -2.59 19.09 -1.80
N ILE A 124 -1.81 18.30 -2.53
CA ILE A 124 -0.50 18.70 -3.07
C ILE A 124 -0.48 18.85 -4.59
N GLY A 125 -1.54 18.46 -5.32
CA GLY A 125 -1.58 18.66 -6.79
C GLY A 125 -2.79 18.18 -7.56
#